data_AF-A0A2N5G6I0-F1
#
_entry.id   AF-A0A2N5G6I0-F1
#
_cell.length_a   1.000
_cell.length_b   1.000
_cell.length_c   1.000
_cell.angle_alpha   90.00
_cell.angle_beta   90.00
_cell.angle_gamma   90.00
#
_symmetry.space_group_name_H-M   'P 1'
#
loop_
_entity.id
_entity.type
_entity.pdbx_description
1 polymer ?
#
loop_
_entity_poly.entity_id
_entity_poly.type
_entity_poly.pdbx_seq_one_letter_code
_entity_poly.pdbx_strand_id
1 'polypeptide(L)'
;MEKTMPIKNQMNGVFVHVTNLKAAAKWYSNLLGLDVDLDKVKSPVHNIPIVGTTSLTLDDHAFDPEFKHNISPSPIFNLNAPKIEEAYQYIKDKGIEIVRDIEWVGDTAWFNIKDPDGNVVMICNC
;
A
#
# COMPACT_ATOMS: atom_id res chain seq x y z
N MET A 1 -37.79 -7.69 11.90
CA MET A 1 -36.48 -7.88 12.55
C MET A 1 -35.43 -7.63 11.49
N GLU A 2 -34.59 -6.60 11.65
CA GLU A 2 -33.47 -6.37 10.74
C GLU A 2 -32.53 -7.58 10.79
N LYS A 3 -32.25 -8.16 9.62
CA LYS A 3 -31.34 -9.29 9.48
C LYS A 3 -29.92 -8.78 9.72
N THR A 4 -29.38 -9.00 10.92
CA THR A 4 -27.97 -8.71 11.21
C THR A 4 -27.11 -9.69 10.42
N MET A 5 -26.38 -9.19 9.42
CA MET A 5 -25.43 -10.00 8.66
C MET A 5 -24.19 -10.28 9.52
N PRO A 6 -23.63 -11.51 9.50
CA PRO A 6 -22.46 -11.87 10.30
C PRO A 6 -21.15 -11.25 9.79
N ILE A 7 -21.17 -10.67 8.58
CA ILE A 7 -20.05 -9.94 7.97
C ILE A 7 -20.52 -8.50 7.78
N LYS A 8 -19.77 -7.55 8.34
CA LYS A 8 -20.07 -6.11 8.19
C LYS A 8 -19.68 -5.65 6.79
N ASN A 9 -20.47 -4.76 6.21
CA ASN A 9 -20.12 -4.06 4.96
C ASN A 9 -19.08 -2.97 5.24
N GLN A 10 -17.87 -3.39 5.63
CA GLN A 10 -16.76 -2.51 6.01
C GLN A 10 -15.43 -3.25 5.80
N MET A 11 -14.48 -2.59 5.15
CA MET A 11 -13.11 -3.09 5.04
C MET A 11 -12.34 -2.80 6.34
N ASN A 12 -11.73 -3.84 6.92
CA ASN A 12 -10.92 -3.69 8.13
C ASN A 12 -9.44 -3.39 7.82
N GLY A 13 -8.87 -4.05 6.81
CA GLY A 13 -7.47 -3.87 6.48
C GLY A 13 -7.07 -4.53 5.16
N VAL A 14 -5.93 -4.11 4.65
CA VAL A 14 -5.24 -4.70 3.49
C VAL A 14 -3.92 -5.29 3.96
N PHE A 15 -3.59 -6.47 3.45
CA PHE A 15 -2.29 -7.12 3.65
C PHE A 15 -1.45 -6.98 2.38
N VAL A 16 -0.23 -6.48 2.51
CA VAL A 16 0.76 -6.41 1.43
C VAL A 16 1.83 -7.44 1.72
N HIS A 17 2.05 -8.35 0.79
CA HIS A 17 3.05 -9.40 0.93
C HIS A 17 4.41 -8.88 0.47
N VAL A 18 5.42 -9.07 1.32
CA VAL A 18 6.77 -8.50 1.12
C VAL A 18 7.81 -9.58 1.39
N THR A 19 8.99 -9.47 0.79
CA THR A 19 10.09 -10.43 1.02
C THR A 19 11.02 -9.97 2.15
N ASN A 20 10.99 -8.69 2.51
CA ASN A 20 11.80 -8.13 3.59
C ASN A 20 11.01 -7.06 4.37
N LEU A 21 10.51 -7.45 5.55
CA LEU A 21 9.63 -6.60 6.35
C LEU A 21 10.23 -5.25 6.72
N LYS A 22 11.51 -5.21 7.08
CA LYS A 22 12.19 -3.95 7.47
C LYS A 22 12.41 -3.03 6.27
N ALA A 23 12.80 -3.59 5.13
CA ALA A 23 12.97 -2.82 3.91
C ALA A 23 11.63 -2.24 3.43
N ALA A 24 10.58 -3.05 3.44
CA ALA A 24 9.24 -2.61 3.07
C ALA A 24 8.69 -1.57 4.06
N ALA A 25 8.83 -1.78 5.37
CA ALA A 25 8.41 -0.79 6.38
C ALA A 25 9.11 0.56 6.17
N LYS A 26 10.44 0.55 5.93
CA LYS A 26 11.18 1.77 5.59
C LYS A 26 10.66 2.44 4.33
N TRP A 27 10.37 1.67 3.28
CA TRP A 27 9.92 2.20 1.99
C TRP A 27 8.52 2.83 2.11
N TYR A 28 7.55 2.12 2.68
CA TYR A 28 6.19 2.62 2.87
C TYR A 28 6.14 3.83 3.81
N SER A 29 6.92 3.82 4.89
CA SER A 29 7.04 4.99 5.77
C SER A 29 7.65 6.18 5.03
N ASN A 30 8.69 5.99 4.22
CA ASN A 30 9.29 7.07 3.44
C ASN A 30 8.35 7.65 2.37
N LEU A 31 7.54 6.79 1.73
CA LEU A 31 6.49 7.20 0.78
C LEU A 31 5.44 8.09 1.46
N LEU A 32 5.06 7.76 2.70
CA LEU A 32 4.01 8.46 3.45
C LEU A 32 4.52 9.61 4.33
N GLY A 33 5.84 9.89 4.30
CA GLY A 33 6.44 10.91 5.16
C GLY A 33 6.40 10.58 6.66
N LEU A 34 6.40 9.28 7.00
CA LEU A 34 6.37 8.77 8.37
C LEU A 34 7.77 8.41 8.85
N ASP A 35 8.02 8.63 10.14
CA ASP A 35 9.18 8.07 10.82
C ASP A 35 8.89 6.61 11.22
N VAL A 36 9.90 5.74 11.06
CA VAL A 36 9.82 4.34 11.47
C VAL A 36 11.03 3.92 12.26
N ASP A 37 10.77 3.31 13.41
CA ASP A 37 11.76 2.68 14.26
C ASP A 37 11.93 1.21 13.81
N LEU A 38 12.96 0.96 13.00
CA LEU A 38 13.22 -0.36 12.40
C LEU A 38 13.59 -1.44 13.43
N ASP A 39 13.90 -1.08 14.67
CA ASP A 39 14.15 -2.05 15.75
C ASP A 39 12.84 -2.62 16.31
N LYS A 40 11.73 -1.88 16.15
CA LYS A 40 10.38 -2.32 16.49
C LYS A 40 9.68 -3.11 15.38
N VAL A 41 10.23 -3.12 14.17
CA VAL A 41 9.73 -3.95 13.07
C VAL A 41 10.16 -5.40 13.29
N LYS A 42 9.18 -6.28 13.52
CA LYS A 42 9.37 -7.70 13.88
C LYS A 42 8.47 -8.57 13.01
N SER A 43 9.01 -9.65 12.49
CA SER A 43 8.25 -10.67 11.76
C SER A 43 7.14 -11.28 12.63
N PRO A 44 6.02 -11.75 12.03
CA PRO A 44 5.81 -11.83 10.58
C PRO A 44 5.19 -10.58 9.96
N VAL A 45 4.58 -9.73 10.78
CA VAL A 45 3.77 -8.60 10.30
C VAL A 45 4.15 -7.27 10.91
N HIS A 46 3.99 -6.20 10.13
CA HIS A 46 4.15 -4.82 10.59
C HIS A 46 3.02 -3.94 10.07
N ASN A 47 2.34 -3.24 10.98
CA ASN A 47 1.30 -2.28 10.61
C ASN A 47 1.91 -0.90 10.34
N ILE A 48 1.65 -0.36 9.15
CA ILE A 48 1.96 1.03 8.83
C ILE A 48 0.93 1.92 9.55
N PRO A 49 1.35 2.98 10.25
CA PRO A 49 0.45 3.83 11.03
C PRO A 49 -0.33 4.79 10.11
N ILE A 50 -1.21 4.24 9.27
CA ILE A 50 -2.09 5.00 8.39
C ILE A 50 -3.30 5.57 9.15
N VAL A 51 -3.79 6.73 8.70
CA VAL A 51 -4.98 7.38 9.25
C VAL A 51 -6.22 6.87 8.52
N GLY A 52 -7.22 6.41 9.26
CA GLY A 52 -8.49 5.94 8.70
C GLY A 52 -9.06 4.75 9.46
N THR A 53 -10.09 4.13 8.90
CA THR A 53 -10.74 2.93 9.46
C THR A 53 -10.15 1.63 8.93
N THR A 54 -9.40 1.69 7.84
CA THR A 54 -8.75 0.54 7.20
C THR A 54 -7.27 0.55 7.55
N SER A 55 -6.72 -0.59 7.98
CA SER A 55 -5.29 -0.76 8.27
C SER A 55 -4.48 -1.20 7.04
N LEU A 56 -3.19 -0.90 7.03
CA LEU A 56 -2.22 -1.42 6.06
C LEU A 56 -1.18 -2.24 6.80
N THR A 57 -1.18 -3.55 6.54
CA THR A 57 -0.31 -4.53 7.19
C THR A 57 0.66 -5.11 6.17
N LEU A 58 1.96 -5.01 6.44
CA LEU A 58 2.99 -5.72 5.71
C LEU A 58 3.17 -7.12 6.30
N ASP A 59 3.28 -8.14 5.46
CA ASP A 59 3.46 -9.53 5.89
C ASP A 59 4.64 -10.16 5.13
N ASP A 60 5.66 -10.60 5.87
CA ASP A 60 6.86 -11.23 5.32
C ASP A 60 6.77 -12.75 5.23
N HIS A 61 5.66 -13.34 5.69
CA HIS A 61 5.42 -14.78 5.68
C HIS A 61 6.54 -15.59 6.36
N ALA A 62 7.27 -15.01 7.33
CA ALA A 62 8.37 -15.71 8.00
C ALA A 62 7.97 -17.03 8.68
N PHE A 63 6.67 -17.24 8.93
CA PHE A 63 6.12 -18.45 9.54
C PHE A 63 5.44 -19.40 8.54
N ASP A 64 5.44 -19.08 7.25
CA ASP A 64 4.88 -19.91 6.17
C ASP A 64 5.98 -20.29 5.16
N PRO A 65 6.67 -21.43 5.34
CA PRO A 65 7.75 -21.85 4.45
C PRO A 65 7.28 -22.24 3.04
N GLU A 66 5.98 -22.48 2.85
CA GLU A 66 5.40 -22.83 1.54
C GLU A 66 4.91 -21.59 0.78
N PHE A 67 4.97 -20.41 1.41
CA PHE A 67 4.56 -19.17 0.78
C PHE A 67 5.37 -18.90 -0.49
N LYS A 68 4.65 -18.61 -1.58
CA LYS A 68 5.23 -18.20 -2.84
C LYS A 68 4.82 -16.76 -3.11
N HIS A 69 5.81 -15.89 -3.12
CA HIS A 69 5.60 -14.49 -3.49
C HIS A 69 5.21 -14.43 -4.97
N ASN A 70 3.94 -14.13 -5.24
CA ASN A 70 3.41 -13.95 -6.59
C ASN A 70 2.95 -12.50 -6.76
N ILE A 71 3.51 -11.82 -7.76
CA ILE A 71 3.24 -10.41 -8.01
C ILE A 71 2.04 -10.29 -8.95
N SER A 72 1.10 -9.41 -8.61
CA SER A 72 0.01 -9.00 -9.49
C SER A 72 0.41 -7.77 -10.32
N PRO A 73 0.20 -7.75 -11.65
CA PRO A 73 0.40 -6.55 -12.46
C PRO A 73 -0.69 -5.48 -12.22
N SER A 74 -1.77 -5.85 -11.54
CA SER A 74 -2.88 -4.95 -11.19
C SER A 74 -2.69 -4.35 -9.79
N PRO A 75 -3.15 -3.11 -9.57
CA PRO A 75 -3.05 -2.46 -8.26
C PRO A 75 -3.79 -3.25 -7.19
N ILE A 76 -3.15 -3.45 -6.03
CA ILE A 76 -3.69 -4.23 -4.91
C ILE A 76 -4.43 -3.39 -3.87
N PHE A 77 -4.13 -2.08 -3.81
CA PHE A 77 -4.87 -1.06 -3.06
C PHE A 77 -4.56 0.32 -3.62
N ASN A 78 -5.23 1.35 -3.09
CA ASN A 78 -4.92 2.74 -3.41
C ASN A 78 -4.58 3.58 -2.17
N LEU A 79 -3.78 4.61 -2.39
CA LEU A 79 -3.53 5.70 -1.45
C LEU A 79 -4.15 6.98 -1.98
N ASN A 80 -4.77 7.75 -1.09
CA ASN A 80 -5.42 9.00 -1.42
C ASN A 80 -4.40 10.12 -1.67
N ALA A 81 -4.55 10.83 -2.79
CA ALA A 81 -3.79 11.99 -3.21
C ALA A 81 -4.75 13.07 -3.75
N PRO A 82 -5.28 13.94 -2.87
CA PRO A 82 -6.27 14.96 -3.26
C PRO A 82 -5.79 15.91 -4.38
N LYS A 83 -4.47 16.07 -4.51
CA LYS A 83 -3.82 16.82 -5.58
C LYS A 83 -2.91 15.88 -6.38
N ILE A 84 -3.49 15.23 -7.37
CA ILE A 84 -2.86 14.12 -8.08
C ILE A 84 -1.55 14.50 -8.80
N GLU A 85 -1.47 15.71 -9.35
CA GLU A 85 -0.28 16.19 -10.08
C GLU A 85 0.89 16.44 -9.12
N GLU A 86 0.63 17.02 -7.94
CA GLU A 86 1.64 17.21 -6.89
C GLU A 86 2.16 15.85 -6.40
N ALA A 87 1.27 14.86 -6.23
CA ALA A 87 1.66 13.50 -5.85
C ALA A 87 2.49 12.81 -6.96
N TYR A 88 2.13 12.99 -8.22
CA TYR A 88 2.86 12.41 -9.35
C TYR A 88 4.28 12.97 -9.43
N GLN A 89 4.47 14.29 -9.24
CA GLN A 89 5.81 14.90 -9.17
C GLN A 89 6.60 14.40 -7.94
N TYR A 90 5.97 14.29 -6.78
CA TYR A 90 6.59 13.76 -5.56
C TYR A 90 7.15 12.33 -5.75
N ILE A 91 6.42 11.48 -6.45
CA ILE A 91 6.85 10.11 -6.79
C ILE A 91 8.06 10.14 -7.73
N LYS A 92 8.05 11.01 -8.75
CA LYS A 92 9.20 11.19 -9.66
C LYS A 92 10.45 11.66 -8.93
N ASP A 93 10.32 12.65 -8.05
CA ASP A 93 11.44 13.21 -7.31
C ASP A 93 12.08 12.19 -6.35
N LYS A 94 11.29 11.24 -5.85
CA LYS A 94 11.79 10.10 -5.06
C LYS A 94 12.43 8.99 -5.90
N GLY A 95 12.33 9.04 -7.23
CA GLY A 95 12.80 7.98 -8.11
C GLY A 95 12.03 6.67 -7.96
N ILE A 96 10.77 6.73 -7.54
CA ILE A 96 9.89 5.56 -7.46
C ILE A 96 9.41 5.20 -8.88
N GLU A 97 9.40 3.91 -9.22
CA GLU A 97 8.95 3.43 -10.52
C GLU A 97 7.45 3.68 -10.71
N ILE A 98 7.12 4.46 -11.75
CA ILE A 98 5.75 4.64 -12.24
C ILE A 98 5.52 3.59 -13.33
N VAL A 99 4.60 2.67 -13.09
CA VAL A 99 4.28 1.56 -14.01
C VAL A 99 3.09 1.85 -14.91
N ARG A 100 2.30 2.87 -14.55
CA ARG A 100 1.22 3.40 -15.37
C ARG A 100 1.15 4.90 -15.14
N ASP A 101 1.27 5.66 -16.22
CA ASP A 101 1.20 7.11 -16.17
C ASP A 101 -0.18 7.61 -15.71
N ILE A 102 -0.23 8.90 -15.37
CA ILE A 102 -1.45 9.53 -14.91
C ILE A 102 -2.55 9.49 -15.98
N GLU A 103 -3.73 9.01 -15.56
CA GLU A 103 -4.92 8.93 -16.38
C GLU A 103 -6.07 9.70 -15.71
N TRP A 104 -6.95 10.25 -16.54
CA TRP A 104 -8.08 11.08 -16.12
C TRP A 104 -9.39 10.51 -16.65
N VAL A 105 -10.38 10.41 -15.78
CA VAL A 105 -11.79 10.14 -16.13
C VAL A 105 -12.67 11.13 -15.38
N GLY A 106 -13.12 12.18 -16.08
CA GLY A 106 -13.81 13.30 -15.45
C GLY A 106 -12.89 14.01 -14.45
N ASP A 107 -13.36 14.19 -13.22
CA ASP A 107 -12.61 14.81 -12.12
C ASP A 107 -11.76 13.80 -11.32
N THR A 108 -11.85 12.51 -11.66
CA THR A 108 -11.07 11.44 -11.03
C THR A 108 -9.80 11.18 -11.83
N ALA A 109 -8.69 11.05 -11.12
CA ALA A 109 -7.40 10.76 -11.70
C ALA A 109 -6.60 9.80 -10.83
N TRP A 110 -5.80 8.97 -11.49
CA TRP A 110 -4.92 8.02 -10.83
C TRP A 110 -3.68 7.73 -11.67
N PHE A 111 -2.67 7.18 -11.00
CA PHE A 111 -1.50 6.56 -11.63
C PHE A 111 -1.05 5.38 -10.77
N ASN A 112 -0.19 4.51 -11.31
CA ASN A 112 0.28 3.34 -10.56
C ASN A 112 1.79 3.38 -10.39
N ILE A 113 2.22 3.03 -9.18
CA ILE A 113 3.62 2.87 -8.79
C ILE A 113 3.91 1.42 -8.42
N LYS A 114 5.18 1.07 -8.36
CA LYS A 114 5.64 -0.24 -7.90
C LYS A 114 6.48 -0.10 -6.63
N ASP A 115 6.24 -0.97 -5.65
CA ASP A 115 7.07 -1.09 -4.46
C ASP A 115 8.33 -1.96 -4.73
N PRO A 116 9.27 -2.08 -3.78
CA PRO A 116 10.48 -2.89 -3.97
C PRO A 116 10.25 -4.38 -4.20
N ASP A 117 9.08 -4.89 -3.80
CA ASP A 117 8.67 -6.29 -3.93
C ASP A 117 7.88 -6.55 -5.23
N GLY A 118 7.62 -5.50 -6.01
CA GLY A 118 6.88 -5.58 -7.27
C GLY A 118 5.38 -5.35 -7.14
N ASN A 119 4.85 -5.14 -5.93
CA ASN A 119 3.45 -4.87 -5.71
C ASN A 119 3.07 -3.54 -6.37
N VAL A 120 1.95 -3.55 -7.09
CA VAL A 120 1.42 -2.35 -7.74
C VAL A 120 0.51 -1.61 -6.76
N VAL A 121 0.81 -0.33 -6.51
CA VAL A 121 0.01 0.56 -5.66
C VAL A 121 -0.59 1.66 -6.53
N MET A 122 -1.88 1.90 -6.41
CA MET A 122 -2.54 3.01 -7.08
C MET A 122 -2.45 4.27 -6.21
N ILE A 123 -2.16 5.40 -6.82
CA ILE A 123 -2.30 6.72 -6.19
C ILE A 123 -3.51 7.39 -6.87
N CYS A 124 -4.52 7.78 -6.09
CA CYS A 124 -5.84 8.20 -6.60
C CYS A 124 -6.36 9.41 -5.82
N ASN A 125 -7.09 10.33 -6.47
CA ASN A 125 -7.64 11.53 -5.82
C ASN A 125 -9.05 11.36 -5.22
N CYS A 126 -9.61 10.16 -5.24
CA CYS A 126 -10.94 9.83 -4.70
C CYS A 126 -10.96 8.48 -3.96
#